data_AF-A0A534QBU9-F1
#
_entry.id   AF-A0A534QBU9-F1
#
_cell.length_a   1.000
_cell.length_b   1.000
_cell.length_c   1.000
_cell.angle_alpha   90.00
_cell.angle_beta   90.00
_cell.angle_gamma   90.00
#
_symmetry.space_group_name_H-M   'P 1'
#
loop_
_entity.id
_entity.type
_entity.pdbx_description
1 polymer ?
#
loop_
_entity_poly.entity_id
_entity_poly.type
_entity_poly.pdbx_seq_one_letter_code
_entity_poly.pdbx_strand_id
1 'polypeptide(L)'
;MASSALILVCNDDGVHSEGLAALAAAVRGLGEVVVVAPDRERSAVSHSLTLHRPLRVEEVGPGRHAVNGTPTDCVNLALNGILGRRPELVLSGINKGANLGDDVTYSGTVSAAMEGTLLGVPSLAISAVGRGSFRFEA
;
A
#
# COMPACT_ATOMS: atom_id res chain seq x y z
N MET A 1 25.52 -9.94 10.41
CA MET A 1 25.19 -8.77 9.56
C MET A 1 23.72 -8.49 9.79
N ALA A 2 23.34 -7.27 10.18
CA ALA A 2 21.93 -6.94 10.33
C ALA A 2 21.26 -7.08 8.95
N SER A 3 20.16 -7.82 8.88
CA SER A 3 19.34 -7.87 7.68
C SER A 3 18.93 -6.44 7.31
N SER A 4 18.97 -6.09 6.01
CA SER A 4 18.42 -4.81 5.54
C SER A 4 16.96 -4.70 5.99
N ALA A 5 16.50 -3.51 6.41
CA ALA A 5 15.10 -3.33 6.81
C ALA A 5 14.16 -3.62 5.63
N LEU A 6 13.03 -4.28 5.86
CA LEU A 6 12.01 -4.52 4.82
C LEU A 6 10.84 -3.55 5.01
N ILE A 7 10.49 -2.84 3.94
CA ILE A 7 9.40 -1.87 3.91
C ILE A 7 8.38 -2.34 2.88
N LEU A 8 7.14 -2.53 3.34
CA LEU A 8 6.00 -2.82 2.48
C LEU A 8 5.35 -1.50 2.05
N VAL A 9 5.11 -1.32 0.75
CA VAL A 9 4.41 -0.16 0.20
C VAL A 9 3.15 -0.60 -0.54
N CYS A 10 2.02 0.04 -0.24
CA CYS A 10 0.68 -0.23 -0.78
C CYS A 10 -0.03 1.10 -1.10
N ASN A 11 -1.22 1.04 -1.73
CA ASN A 11 -2.14 2.16 -1.93
C ASN A 11 -3.55 1.66 -2.30
N ASP A 12 -4.46 2.58 -2.60
CA ASP A 12 -5.78 2.33 -3.21
C ASP A 12 -5.92 2.81 -4.67
N ASP A 13 -5.01 3.64 -5.16
CA ASP A 13 -4.96 4.07 -6.58
C ASP A 13 -4.49 2.97 -7.55
N GLY A 14 -3.90 1.88 -7.02
CA GLY A 14 -3.41 0.74 -7.78
C GLY A 14 -1.90 0.74 -8.05
N VAL A 15 -1.38 -0.40 -8.49
CA VAL A 15 0.06 -0.70 -8.61
C VAL A 15 0.80 0.21 -9.58
N HIS A 16 0.11 0.83 -10.53
CA HIS A 16 0.69 1.72 -11.53
C HIS A 16 0.59 3.21 -11.16
N SER A 17 0.11 3.56 -9.96
CA SER A 17 -0.06 4.96 -9.59
C SER A 17 1.28 5.68 -9.40
N GLU A 18 1.32 6.96 -9.81
CA GLU A 18 2.49 7.82 -9.68
C GLU A 18 2.85 8.07 -8.21
N GLY A 19 1.85 8.23 -7.34
CA GLY A 19 2.05 8.44 -5.91
C GLY A 19 2.68 7.23 -5.22
N LEU A 20 2.31 6.02 -5.64
CA LEU A 20 2.91 4.77 -5.17
C LEU A 20 4.36 4.63 -5.64
N ALA A 21 4.61 4.92 -6.92
CA ALA A 21 5.95 4.86 -7.49
C ALA A 21 6.89 5.85 -6.78
N ALA A 22 6.42 7.07 -6.53
CA ALA A 22 7.18 8.10 -5.82
C ALA A 22 7.45 7.72 -4.35
N LEU A 23 6.44 7.21 -3.64
CA LEU A 23 6.60 6.74 -2.27
C LEU A 23 7.64 5.62 -2.18
N ALA A 24 7.52 4.61 -3.04
CA ALA A 24 8.47 3.52 -3.11
C ALA A 24 9.89 4.03 -3.42
N ALA A 25 10.04 4.98 -4.34
CA ALA A 25 11.33 5.57 -4.66
C ALA A 25 11.94 6.35 -3.48
N ALA A 26 11.14 7.14 -2.77
CA ALA A 26 11.58 7.98 -1.66
C ALA A 26 12.17 7.17 -0.49
N VAL A 27 11.70 5.93 -0.29
CA VAL A 27 12.11 5.08 0.85
C VAL A 27 13.13 4.00 0.49
N ARG A 28 13.55 3.88 -0.78
CA ARG A 28 14.58 2.91 -1.21
C ARG A 28 15.91 3.03 -0.47
N GLY A 29 16.27 4.23 0.00
CA GLY A 29 17.48 4.46 0.78
C GLY A 29 17.40 3.94 2.23
N LEU A 30 16.22 3.57 2.71
CA LEU A 30 15.97 3.14 4.08
C LEU A 30 15.99 1.61 4.25
N GLY A 31 15.81 0.86 3.15
CA GLY A 31 15.75 -0.59 3.19
C GLY A 31 15.30 -1.23 1.88
N GLU A 32 15.13 -2.55 1.92
CA GLU A 32 14.47 -3.31 0.87
C GLU A 32 13.00 -2.90 0.77
N VAL A 33 12.55 -2.54 -0.44
CA VAL A 33 11.18 -2.07 -0.68
C VAL A 33 10.45 -3.10 -1.52
N VAL A 34 9.32 -3.59 -1.00
CA VAL A 34 8.38 -4.43 -1.75
C VAL A 34 7.06 -3.69 -1.90
N VAL A 35 6.56 -3.63 -3.14
CA VAL A 35 5.28 -3.02 -3.46
C VAL A 35 4.24 -4.12 -3.64
N VAL A 36 3.14 -4.04 -2.91
CA VAL A 36 1.96 -4.90 -3.13
C VAL A 36 0.74 -3.99 -3.16
N ALA A 37 0.06 -3.92 -4.29
CA ALA A 37 -1.03 -2.98 -4.50
C ALA A 37 -2.12 -3.55 -5.44
N PRO A 38 -3.33 -2.96 -5.45
CA PRO A 38 -4.39 -3.40 -6.34
C PRO A 38 -4.01 -3.35 -7.83
N ASP A 39 -4.54 -4.29 -8.63
CA ASP A 39 -4.34 -4.34 -10.09
C ASP A 39 -4.94 -3.12 -10.84
N ARG A 40 -5.90 -2.46 -10.21
CA ARG A 40 -6.63 -1.29 -10.71
C ARG A 40 -7.01 -0.40 -9.53
N GLU A 41 -7.40 0.84 -9.82
CA GLU A 41 -7.93 1.74 -8.81
C GLU A 41 -9.13 1.13 -8.06
N ARG A 42 -9.10 1.20 -6.72
CA ARG A 42 -10.14 0.71 -5.81
C ARG A 42 -10.57 1.81 -4.84
N SER A 43 -10.89 2.98 -5.36
CA SER A 43 -11.42 4.08 -4.55
C SER A 43 -12.75 3.68 -3.87
N ALA A 44 -12.91 4.08 -2.60
CA ALA A 44 -14.11 3.86 -1.76
C ALA A 44 -14.47 2.40 -1.39
N VAL A 45 -13.52 1.46 -1.40
CA VAL A 45 -13.78 0.08 -0.91
C VAL A 45 -13.69 -0.10 0.62
N SER A 46 -13.32 0.95 1.38
CA SER A 46 -13.09 0.90 2.85
C SER A 46 -12.22 -0.32 3.26
N HIS A 47 -12.38 -0.81 4.49
CA HIS A 47 -11.67 -1.97 5.05
C HIS A 47 -12.24 -3.32 4.61
N SER A 48 -12.67 -3.46 3.35
CA SER A 48 -13.22 -4.74 2.90
C SER A 48 -12.11 -5.77 2.71
N LEU A 49 -12.30 -6.97 3.27
CA LEU A 49 -11.49 -8.15 3.01
C LEU A 49 -12.27 -9.08 2.06
N THR A 50 -11.63 -9.56 0.99
CA THR A 50 -12.28 -10.44 0.02
C THR A 50 -12.34 -11.88 0.55
N LEU A 51 -13.53 -12.32 0.99
CA LEU A 51 -13.75 -13.68 1.51
C LEU A 51 -14.49 -14.63 0.55
N HIS A 52 -15.15 -14.10 -0.48
CA HIS A 52 -16.11 -14.83 -1.31
C HIS A 52 -15.56 -15.26 -2.68
N ARG A 53 -14.32 -14.90 -3.01
CA ARG A 53 -13.64 -15.29 -4.25
C ARG A 53 -12.13 -15.41 -4.04
N PRO A 54 -11.41 -16.20 -4.84
CA PRO A 54 -9.96 -16.30 -4.73
C PRO A 54 -9.28 -14.99 -5.15
N LEU A 55 -8.23 -14.63 -4.41
CA LEU A 55 -7.30 -13.57 -4.75
C LEU A 55 -6.17 -14.12 -5.61
N ARG A 56 -5.70 -13.33 -6.57
CA ARG A 56 -4.61 -13.61 -7.49
C ARG A 56 -3.55 -12.52 -7.33
N VAL A 57 -2.30 -12.95 -7.31
CA VAL A 57 -1.13 -12.10 -7.24
C VAL A 57 -0.34 -12.27 -8.54
N GLU A 58 0.04 -11.16 -9.14
CA GLU A 58 0.88 -11.12 -10.33
C GLU A 58 2.11 -10.27 -10.04
N GLU A 59 3.31 -10.77 -10.34
CA GLU A 59 4.53 -9.95 -10.26
C GLU A 59 4.66 -9.12 -11.54
N VAL A 60 4.50 -7.80 -11.41
CA VAL A 60 4.53 -6.84 -12.52
C VAL A 60 5.89 -6.16 -12.69
N GLY A 61 6.87 -6.56 -11.88
CA GLY A 61 8.26 -6.12 -11.92
C GLY A 61 9.00 -6.53 -10.64
N PRO A 62 10.33 -6.40 -10.58
CA PRO A 62 11.12 -6.83 -9.44
C PRO A 62 10.62 -6.21 -8.13
N GLY A 63 10.15 -7.05 -7.21
CA GLY A 63 9.59 -6.63 -5.91
C GLY A 63 8.29 -5.83 -6.02
N ARG A 64 7.54 -5.96 -7.11
CA ARG A 64 6.26 -5.28 -7.33
C ARG A 64 5.17 -6.28 -7.71
N HIS A 65 4.12 -6.33 -6.90
CA HIS A 65 3.02 -7.27 -7.04
C HIS A 65 1.69 -6.55 -7.20
N ALA A 66 0.93 -6.95 -8.20
CA ALA A 66 -0.45 -6.56 -8.44
C ALA A 66 -1.40 -7.61 -7.85
N VAL A 67 -2.43 -7.17 -7.14
CA VAL A 67 -3.44 -8.06 -6.53
C VAL A 67 -4.81 -7.70 -7.06
N ASN A 68 -5.61 -8.67 -7.47
CA ASN A 68 -6.99 -8.45 -7.89
C ASN A 68 -7.95 -8.25 -6.69
N GLY A 69 -7.54 -7.50 -5.66
CA GLY A 69 -8.20 -7.35 -4.37
C GLY A 69 -8.30 -5.89 -3.92
N THR A 70 -8.61 -5.70 -2.63
CA THR A 70 -8.64 -4.40 -1.95
C THR A 70 -7.24 -4.03 -1.42
N PRO A 71 -7.02 -2.78 -0.97
CA PRO A 71 -5.77 -2.41 -0.30
C PRO A 71 -5.50 -3.25 0.97
N THR A 72 -6.55 -3.59 1.72
CA THR A 72 -6.48 -4.51 2.87
C THR A 72 -6.04 -5.91 2.43
N ASP A 73 -6.63 -6.45 1.37
CA ASP A 73 -6.21 -7.75 0.82
C ASP A 73 -4.73 -7.74 0.43
N CYS A 74 -4.23 -6.64 -0.16
CA CYS A 74 -2.83 -6.48 -0.54
C CYS A 74 -1.90 -6.60 0.66
N VAL A 75 -2.20 -5.87 1.74
CA VAL A 75 -1.38 -5.91 2.96
C VAL A 75 -1.47 -7.25 3.66
N ASN A 76 -2.66 -7.84 3.72
CA ASN A 76 -2.86 -9.15 4.34
C ASN A 76 -2.09 -10.26 3.58
N LEU A 77 -2.22 -10.31 2.25
CA LEU A 77 -1.46 -11.26 1.42
C LEU A 77 0.04 -11.01 1.47
N ALA A 78 0.47 -9.74 1.53
CA ALA A 78 1.87 -9.40 1.68
C ALA A 78 2.45 -10.02 2.95
N LEU A 79 1.82 -9.77 4.09
CA LEU A 79 2.31 -10.21 5.39
C LEU A 79 2.19 -11.73 5.63
N ASN A 80 1.20 -12.38 5.02
CA ASN A 80 0.90 -13.79 5.29
C ASN A 80 1.34 -14.76 4.19
N GLY A 81 1.81 -14.29 3.02
CA GLY A 81 2.14 -15.20 1.92
C GLY A 81 3.15 -14.71 0.88
N ILE A 82 3.23 -13.40 0.59
CA ILE A 82 4.15 -12.89 -0.43
C ILE A 82 5.53 -12.63 0.17
N LEU A 83 5.58 -11.96 1.32
CA LEU A 83 6.85 -11.60 1.95
C LEU A 83 7.46 -12.81 2.67
N GLY A 84 8.73 -13.10 2.40
CA GLY A 84 9.47 -14.17 3.08
C GLY A 84 9.87 -13.85 4.52
N ARG A 85 9.68 -12.61 4.96
CA ARG A 85 9.94 -12.13 6.33
C ARG A 85 9.01 -10.96 6.67
N ARG A 86 8.84 -10.70 7.96
CA ARG A 86 8.01 -9.59 8.43
C ARG A 86 8.65 -8.24 8.06
N PRO A 87 7.92 -7.29 7.46
CA PRO A 87 8.42 -5.93 7.25
C PRO A 87 8.48 -5.18 8.59
N GLU A 88 9.36 -4.19 8.64
CA GLU A 88 9.49 -3.26 9.78
C GLU A 88 8.48 -2.11 9.69
N LEU A 89 7.98 -1.84 8.48
CA LEU A 89 7.07 -0.73 8.21
C LEU A 89 6.11 -1.07 7.07
N VAL A 90 4.85 -0.66 7.21
CA VAL A 90 3.88 -0.60 6.11
C VAL A 90 3.60 0.85 5.76
N LEU A 91 3.75 1.21 4.50
CA LEU A 91 3.45 2.54 3.99
C LEU A 91 2.31 2.44 2.98
N SER A 92 1.27 3.25 3.15
CA SER A 92 0.15 3.32 2.23
C SER A 92 0.03 4.71 1.62
N GLY A 93 0.03 4.79 0.29
CA GLY A 93 -0.09 6.04 -0.47
C GLY A 93 0.93 6.15 -1.62
N ILE A 94 1.30 7.36 -2.06
CA ILE A 94 0.70 8.64 -1.66
C ILE A 94 -0.63 8.82 -2.38
N ASN A 95 -1.72 8.95 -1.61
CA ASN A 95 -3.05 9.17 -2.16
C ASN A 95 -3.18 10.54 -2.84
N LYS A 96 -3.86 10.58 -3.99
CA LYS A 96 -4.24 11.80 -4.71
C LYS A 96 -5.51 12.42 -4.12
N GLY A 97 -5.41 12.94 -2.91
CA GLY A 97 -6.55 13.55 -2.23
C GLY A 97 -6.36 13.56 -0.74
N ALA A 98 -7.18 14.36 -0.06
CA ALA A 98 -7.18 14.43 1.39
C ALA A 98 -7.98 13.25 1.98
N ASN A 99 -7.49 12.67 3.07
CA ASN A 99 -8.27 11.82 3.96
C ASN A 99 -8.26 12.47 5.35
N LEU A 100 -9.23 13.36 5.60
CA LEU A 100 -9.29 14.19 6.81
C LEU A 100 -10.64 13.98 7.52
N GLY A 101 -10.63 13.96 8.85
CA GLY A 101 -11.85 13.79 9.64
C GLY A 101 -12.55 12.47 9.33
N ASP A 102 -13.83 12.53 8.98
CA ASP A 102 -14.66 11.33 8.78
C ASP A 102 -14.25 10.52 7.53
N ASP A 103 -13.60 11.15 6.55
CA ASP A 103 -13.11 10.49 5.32
C ASP A 103 -12.15 9.33 5.62
N VAL A 104 -11.47 9.38 6.77
CA VAL A 104 -10.53 8.36 7.24
C VAL A 104 -11.20 6.98 7.31
N THR A 105 -12.50 6.91 7.65
CA THR A 105 -13.24 5.65 7.80
C THR A 105 -13.56 4.96 6.47
N TYR A 106 -13.53 5.70 5.36
CA TYR A 106 -13.84 5.20 4.01
C TYR A 106 -12.60 5.08 3.13
N SER A 107 -11.44 5.58 3.58
CA SER A 107 -10.20 5.65 2.82
C SER A 107 -9.53 4.29 2.66
N GLY A 108 -9.34 3.84 1.43
CA GLY A 108 -8.56 2.63 1.15
C GLY A 108 -7.08 2.79 1.51
N THR A 109 -6.52 3.98 1.29
CA THR A 109 -5.16 4.32 1.76
C THR A 109 -5.01 4.15 3.27
N VAL A 110 -5.93 4.68 4.08
CA VAL A 110 -5.92 4.46 5.53
C VAL A 110 -6.15 2.99 5.86
N SER A 111 -7.06 2.32 5.13
CA SER A 111 -7.40 0.93 5.40
C SER A 111 -6.23 -0.03 5.29
N ALA A 112 -5.35 0.17 4.31
CA ALA A 112 -4.15 -0.63 4.16
C ALA A 112 -3.18 -0.45 5.35
N ALA A 113 -2.97 0.79 5.82
CA ALA A 113 -2.11 1.07 6.98
C ALA A 113 -2.70 0.51 8.28
N MET A 114 -4.03 0.59 8.44
CA MET A 114 -4.69 0.02 9.61
C MET A 114 -4.55 -1.51 9.62
N GLU A 115 -4.68 -2.19 8.48
CA GLU A 115 -4.46 -3.64 8.39
C GLU A 115 -3.04 -4.04 8.81
N GLY A 116 -2.03 -3.30 8.35
CA GLY A 116 -0.64 -3.50 8.80
C GLY A 116 -0.50 -3.37 10.32
N THR A 117 -1.16 -2.37 10.90
CA THR A 117 -1.20 -2.14 12.35
C THR A 117 -1.92 -3.26 13.10
N LEU A 118 -3.05 -3.75 12.59
CA LEU A 118 -3.79 -4.89 13.16
C LEU A 118 -2.95 -6.17 13.16
N LEU A 119 -2.12 -6.35 12.13
CA LEU A 119 -1.15 -7.45 12.01
C LEU A 119 0.18 -7.14 12.74
N GLY A 120 0.20 -6.09 13.56
CA GLY A 120 1.28 -5.75 14.49
C GLY A 120 2.52 -5.13 13.85
N VAL A 121 2.41 -4.57 12.65
CA VAL A 121 3.49 -3.83 11.98
C VAL A 121 3.22 -2.32 12.09
N PRO A 122 4.18 -1.50 12.53
CA PRO A 122 4.06 -0.04 12.47
C PRO A 122 3.67 0.42 11.05
N SER A 123 2.70 1.31 10.93
CA SER A 123 2.14 1.66 9.63
C SER A 123 1.84 3.15 9.49
N LEU A 124 2.00 3.69 8.27
CA LEU A 124 1.65 5.07 7.93
C LEU A 124 0.74 5.11 6.69
N ALA A 125 -0.27 5.97 6.75
CA ALA A 125 -1.07 6.38 5.61
C ALA A 125 -0.68 7.80 5.20
N ILE A 126 -0.39 8.01 3.91
CA ILE A 126 0.16 9.27 3.39
C ILE A 126 -0.76 9.76 2.27
N SER A 127 -1.24 11.00 2.42
CA SER A 127 -2.25 11.60 1.54
C SER A 127 -1.85 13.03 1.20
N ALA A 128 -1.90 13.38 -0.08
CA ALA A 128 -1.57 14.72 -0.54
C ALA A 128 -2.84 15.58 -0.62
N VAL A 129 -2.86 16.73 0.07
CA VAL A 129 -3.96 17.70 -0.03
C VAL A 129 -3.75 18.56 -1.26
N GLY A 130 -4.64 18.46 -2.25
CA GLY A 130 -4.55 19.25 -3.48
C GLY A 130 -5.85 19.29 -4.28
N ARG A 131 -6.00 20.31 -5.13
CA ARG A 131 -7.07 20.40 -6.14
C ARG A 131 -6.43 20.52 -7.52
N GLY A 132 -6.51 19.47 -8.35
CA GLY A 132 -6.19 19.53 -9.79
C GLY A 132 -4.84 18.98 -10.20
N SER A 133 -3.71 19.41 -9.62
CA SER A 133 -2.37 18.97 -10.05
C SER A 133 -1.56 18.39 -8.89
N PHE A 134 -1.33 17.08 -8.92
CA PHE A 134 -0.39 16.40 -8.03
C PHE A 134 0.96 16.26 -8.73
N ARG A 135 2.06 16.61 -8.04
CA ARG A 135 3.42 16.41 -8.52
C ARG A 135 4.16 15.56 -7.49
N PHE A 136 4.63 14.41 -7.93
CA PHE A 136 5.36 13.46 -7.09
C PHE A 136 6.83 13.31 -7.50
N GLU A 137 7.30 14.18 -8.39
CA GLU A 137 8.71 14.31 -8.76
C GLU A 137 9.46 15.08 -7.65
N ALA A 138 10.72 14.70 -7.42
CA ALA A 138 11.63 15.36 -6.49
C ALA A 138 12.55 16.34 -7.24
#